data_AF-A0A839V2A1-F1
#
_entry.id   AF-A0A839V2A1-F1
#
_cell.length_a   1.000
_cell.length_b   1.000
_cell.length_c   1.000
_cell.angle_alpha   90.00
_cell.angle_beta   90.00
_cell.angle_gamma   90.00
#
_symmetry.space_group_name_H-M   'P 1'
#
loop_
_entity.id
_entity.type
_entity.pdbx_description
1 polymer ?
#
loop_
_entity_poly.entity_id
_entity_poly.type
_entity_poly.pdbx_seq_one_letter_code
_entity_poly.pdbx_strand_id
1 'polypeptide(L)'
;METWTRAFPQLLAAYEHKEQFYHIWDCATRRDAEKALAAWIDDIPQGQKEVWKELVSAVSGWREEMLTYFETDIPVTNAFTESINRLAKDKNRDGRGYSFEVMRARMLYTTKHKKKAPQTKESPFLGKATMTYSMGLPEPETNYGIDLSTFWED
;
A
#
# COMPACT_ATOMS: atom_id res chain seq x y z
N MET A 1 13.36 -27.01 9.83
CA MET A 1 11.92 -27.29 9.64
C MET A 1 11.62 -28.79 9.73
N GLU A 2 12.46 -29.64 9.14
CA GLU A 2 12.27 -31.11 9.10
C GLU A 2 12.06 -31.82 10.44
N THR A 3 12.65 -31.33 11.53
CA THR A 3 12.56 -31.96 12.86
C THR A 3 11.14 -31.92 13.44
N TRP A 4 10.40 -30.85 13.20
CA TRP A 4 9.03 -30.68 13.72
C TRP A 4 7.98 -31.29 12.79
N THR A 5 8.19 -31.22 11.48
CA THR A 5 7.27 -31.79 10.48
C THR A 5 7.33 -33.32 10.43
N ARG A 6 8.47 -33.95 10.71
CA ARG A 6 8.56 -35.42 10.85
C ARG A 6 7.92 -35.93 12.14
N ALA A 7 7.95 -35.16 13.21
CA ALA A 7 7.41 -35.56 14.52
C ALA A 7 5.90 -35.36 14.62
N PHE A 8 5.33 -34.38 13.89
CA PHE A 8 3.92 -34.03 13.95
C PHE A 8 3.31 -33.99 12.54
N PRO A 9 2.79 -35.12 12.02
CA PRO A 9 2.23 -35.19 10.68
C PRO A 9 1.09 -34.19 10.42
N GLN A 10 0.28 -33.88 11.44
CA GLN A 10 -0.78 -32.87 11.31
C GLN A 10 -0.24 -31.47 11.08
N LEU A 11 0.91 -31.13 11.69
CA LEU A 11 1.55 -29.83 11.49
C LEU A 11 2.17 -29.73 10.09
N LEU A 12 2.73 -30.83 9.58
CA LEU A 12 3.20 -30.89 8.20
C LEU A 12 2.03 -30.68 7.22
N ALA A 13 0.91 -31.39 7.41
CA ALA A 13 -0.27 -31.22 6.56
C ALA A 13 -0.82 -29.77 6.60
N ALA A 14 -0.84 -29.14 7.77
CA ALA A 14 -1.24 -27.73 7.89
C ALA A 14 -0.27 -26.80 7.15
N TYR A 15 1.02 -27.08 7.22
CA TYR A 15 2.05 -26.31 6.50
C TYR A 15 1.91 -26.49 4.99
N GLU A 16 1.77 -27.71 4.49
CA GLU A 16 1.61 -27.97 3.06
C GLU A 16 0.33 -27.32 2.53
N HIS A 17 -0.77 -27.43 3.27
CA HIS A 17 -2.04 -26.79 2.91
C HIS A 17 -1.95 -25.26 2.89
N LYS A 18 -1.16 -24.67 3.80
CA LYS A 18 -0.83 -23.24 3.76
C LYS A 18 -0.04 -22.91 2.49
N GLU A 19 1.00 -23.66 2.14
CA GLU A 19 1.82 -23.36 0.95
C GLU A 19 1.01 -23.53 -0.35
N GLN A 20 0.11 -24.52 -0.43
CA GLN A 20 -0.84 -24.67 -1.54
C GLN A 20 -1.72 -23.43 -1.74
N PHE A 21 -2.12 -22.76 -0.67
CA PHE A 21 -2.86 -21.49 -0.76
C PHE A 21 -2.03 -20.42 -1.50
N TYR A 22 -0.74 -20.29 -1.18
CA TYR A 22 0.13 -19.30 -1.85
C TYR A 22 0.32 -19.59 -3.34
N HIS A 23 0.36 -20.87 -3.73
CA HIS A 23 0.49 -21.27 -5.14
C HIS A 23 -0.70 -20.85 -6.02
N ILE A 24 -1.85 -20.48 -5.44
CA ILE A 24 -2.98 -19.93 -6.21
C ILE A 24 -2.54 -18.66 -6.96
N TRP A 25 -1.67 -17.84 -6.38
CA TRP A 25 -1.18 -16.61 -7.00
C TRP A 25 -0.18 -16.83 -8.15
N ASP A 26 0.30 -18.05 -8.34
CA ASP A 26 1.14 -18.43 -9.48
C ASP A 26 0.29 -18.79 -10.72
N CYS A 27 -1.04 -18.80 -10.62
CA CYS A 27 -1.95 -19.12 -11.72
C CYS A 27 -1.92 -18.04 -12.82
N ALA A 28 -2.01 -18.46 -14.09
CA ALA A 28 -1.96 -17.57 -15.23
C ALA A 28 -3.29 -16.83 -15.52
N THR A 29 -4.43 -17.40 -15.11
CA THR A 29 -5.74 -16.83 -15.40
C THR A 29 -6.65 -16.84 -14.18
N ARG A 30 -7.58 -15.88 -14.11
CA ARG A 30 -8.61 -15.81 -13.08
C ARG A 30 -9.36 -17.13 -12.93
N ARG A 31 -9.73 -17.76 -14.04
CA ARG A 31 -10.49 -19.02 -14.06
C ARG A 31 -9.69 -20.19 -13.46
N ASP A 32 -8.38 -20.24 -13.71
CA ASP A 32 -7.53 -21.30 -13.14
C ASP A 32 -7.32 -21.06 -11.63
N ALA A 33 -7.13 -19.80 -11.22
CA ALA A 33 -7.05 -19.42 -9.81
C ALA A 33 -8.37 -19.72 -9.06
N GLU A 34 -9.52 -19.48 -9.68
CA GLU A 34 -10.83 -19.78 -9.11
C GLU A 34 -11.01 -21.29 -8.84
N LYS A 35 -10.57 -22.13 -9.79
CA LYS A 35 -10.57 -23.59 -9.64
C LYS A 35 -9.59 -24.04 -8.58
N ALA A 36 -8.38 -23.49 -8.57
CA ALA A 36 -7.37 -23.81 -7.56
C ALA A 36 -7.85 -23.43 -6.15
N LEU A 37 -8.51 -22.28 -6.00
CA LEU A 37 -9.07 -21.85 -4.74
C LEU A 37 -10.22 -22.75 -4.26
N ALA A 38 -11.13 -23.15 -5.16
CA ALA A 38 -12.19 -24.08 -4.80
C ALA A 38 -11.62 -25.44 -4.36
N ALA A 39 -10.65 -25.98 -5.13
CA ALA A 39 -9.97 -27.22 -4.78
C ALA A 39 -9.24 -27.12 -3.43
N TRP A 40 -8.61 -25.98 -3.14
CA TRP A 40 -7.96 -25.74 -1.86
C TRP A 40 -8.95 -25.74 -0.69
N ILE A 41 -10.13 -25.12 -0.82
CA ILE A 41 -11.15 -25.15 0.24
C ILE A 41 -11.65 -26.60 0.48
N ASP A 42 -11.78 -27.39 -0.58
CA ASP A 42 -12.25 -28.77 -0.48
C ASP A 42 -11.19 -29.73 0.09
N ASP A 43 -9.89 -29.43 -0.11
CA ASP A 43 -8.74 -30.24 0.31
C ASP A 43 -8.22 -29.88 1.72
N ILE A 44 -9.07 -29.30 2.59
CA ILE A 44 -8.67 -29.01 3.97
C ILE A 44 -8.36 -30.33 4.71
N PRO A 45 -7.16 -30.46 5.34
CA PRO A 45 -6.78 -31.67 6.05
C PRO A 45 -7.80 -32.09 7.12
N GLN A 46 -8.04 -33.40 7.22
CA GLN A 46 -9.00 -33.95 8.17
C GLN A 46 -8.67 -33.52 9.62
N GLY A 47 -9.70 -33.08 10.34
CA GLY A 47 -9.56 -32.61 11.72
C GLY A 47 -9.07 -31.16 11.86
N GLN A 48 -8.79 -30.45 10.76
CA GLN A 48 -8.31 -29.06 10.80
C GLN A 48 -9.36 -28.03 10.37
N LYS A 49 -10.58 -28.44 10.01
CA LYS A 49 -11.62 -27.53 9.51
C LYS A 49 -11.86 -26.32 10.42
N GLU A 50 -11.89 -26.51 11.74
CA GLU A 50 -12.08 -25.39 12.69
C GLU A 50 -10.89 -24.42 12.71
N VAL A 51 -9.67 -24.89 12.45
CA VAL A 51 -8.47 -24.03 12.38
C VAL A 51 -8.52 -23.11 11.16
N TRP A 52 -9.03 -23.63 10.04
CA TRP A 52 -9.10 -22.91 8.77
C TRP A 52 -10.38 -22.11 8.58
N LYS A 53 -11.39 -22.30 9.43
CA LYS A 53 -12.74 -21.73 9.30
C LYS A 53 -12.75 -20.22 9.08
N GLU A 54 -11.98 -19.47 9.87
CA GLU A 54 -11.92 -18.00 9.74
C GLU A 54 -11.33 -17.58 8.40
N LEU A 55 -10.24 -18.24 7.97
CA LEU A 55 -9.61 -17.96 6.68
C LEU A 55 -10.55 -18.32 5.52
N VAL A 56 -11.16 -19.50 5.55
CA VAL A 56 -12.12 -19.93 4.53
C VAL A 56 -13.30 -18.99 4.45
N SER A 57 -13.83 -18.54 5.59
CA SER A 57 -14.92 -17.56 5.63
C SER A 57 -14.51 -16.23 5.02
N ALA A 58 -13.32 -15.73 5.33
CA ALA A 58 -12.80 -14.48 4.76
C ALA A 58 -12.59 -14.62 3.25
N VAL A 59 -11.90 -15.67 2.81
CA VAL A 59 -11.61 -15.91 1.39
C VAL A 59 -12.88 -16.13 0.58
N SER A 60 -13.88 -16.83 1.14
CA SER A 60 -15.18 -17.00 0.48
C SER A 60 -15.96 -15.68 0.38
N GLY A 61 -15.92 -14.85 1.42
CA GLY A 61 -16.62 -13.57 1.45
C GLY A 61 -16.02 -12.50 0.53
N TRP A 62 -14.69 -12.53 0.36
CA TRP A 62 -13.92 -11.58 -0.47
C TRP A 62 -13.43 -12.20 -1.78
N ARG A 63 -14.04 -13.31 -2.20
CA ARG A 63 -13.57 -14.13 -3.32
C ARG A 63 -13.44 -13.34 -4.62
N GLU A 64 -14.45 -12.52 -4.91
CA GLU A 64 -14.49 -11.73 -6.14
C GLU A 64 -13.37 -10.69 -6.17
N GLU A 65 -13.21 -9.93 -5.08
CA GLU A 65 -12.19 -8.89 -4.94
C GLU A 65 -10.78 -9.47 -4.97
N MET A 66 -10.57 -10.64 -4.35
CA MET A 66 -9.29 -11.34 -4.40
C MET A 66 -8.95 -11.79 -5.82
N LEU A 67 -9.94 -12.34 -6.55
CA LEU A 67 -9.74 -12.86 -7.90
C LEU A 67 -9.58 -11.76 -8.96
N THR A 68 -10.04 -10.54 -8.69
CA THR A 68 -9.75 -9.35 -9.53
C THR A 68 -8.24 -9.12 -9.73
N TYR A 69 -7.39 -9.62 -8.82
CA TYR A 69 -5.94 -9.60 -8.98
C TYR A 69 -5.49 -10.16 -10.34
N PHE A 70 -6.13 -11.24 -10.82
CA PHE A 70 -5.77 -11.92 -12.07
C PHE A 70 -6.33 -11.27 -13.33
N GLU A 71 -7.16 -10.24 -13.19
CA GLU A 71 -7.72 -9.49 -14.32
C GLU A 71 -6.89 -8.26 -14.68
N THR A 72 -5.96 -7.89 -13.80
CA THR A 72 -5.13 -6.70 -13.98
C THR A 72 -3.81 -7.10 -14.65
N ASP A 73 -3.50 -6.50 -15.81
CA ASP A 73 -2.23 -6.76 -16.53
C ASP A 73 -0.98 -6.25 -15.79
N ILE A 74 -1.17 -5.42 -14.76
CA ILE A 74 -0.09 -4.82 -13.97
C ILE A 74 0.04 -5.60 -12.66
N PRO A 75 1.23 -6.16 -12.34
CA PRO A 75 1.48 -6.81 -11.06
C PRO A 75 1.25 -5.82 -9.92
N VAL A 76 0.21 -6.07 -9.12
CA VAL A 76 -0.09 -5.25 -7.93
C VAL A 76 0.93 -5.61 -6.84
N THR A 77 1.89 -4.72 -6.61
CA THR A 77 2.91 -4.91 -5.56
C THR A 77 2.51 -4.24 -4.25
N ASN A 78 2.66 -4.96 -3.13
CA ASN A 78 2.50 -4.44 -1.78
C ASN A 78 3.62 -3.45 -1.38
N ALA A 79 4.62 -3.20 -2.24
CA ALA A 79 5.76 -2.35 -1.90
C ALA A 79 5.36 -0.93 -1.50
N PHE A 80 4.37 -0.33 -2.18
CA PHE A 80 3.91 1.02 -1.87
C PHE A 80 3.26 1.08 -0.47
N THR A 81 2.30 0.20 -0.22
CA THR A 81 1.60 0.08 1.06
C THR A 81 2.53 -0.28 2.21
N GLU A 82 3.49 -1.19 2.02
CA GLU A 82 4.52 -1.48 3.02
C GLU A 82 5.43 -0.27 3.30
N SER A 83 5.78 0.51 2.27
CA SER A 83 6.60 1.71 2.45
C SER A 83 5.89 2.76 3.31
N ILE A 84 4.58 2.93 3.10
CA ILE A 84 3.73 3.85 3.88
C ILE A 84 3.51 3.30 5.30
N ASN A 85 3.28 1.99 5.46
CA ASN A 85 3.16 1.35 6.76
C ASN A 85 4.45 1.49 7.58
N ARG A 86 5.61 1.35 6.95
CA ARG A 86 6.91 1.60 7.59
C ARG A 86 7.02 3.06 8.04
N LEU A 87 6.69 4.01 7.17
CA LEU A 87 6.70 5.43 7.51
C LEU A 87 5.78 5.74 8.70
N ALA A 88 4.58 5.15 8.74
CA ALA A 88 3.65 5.31 9.85
C ALA A 88 4.24 4.78 11.17
N LYS A 89 4.84 3.58 11.14
CA LYS A 89 5.51 2.98 12.31
C LYS A 89 6.66 3.84 12.81
N ASP A 90 7.46 4.41 11.91
CA ASP A 90 8.56 5.32 12.27
C ASP A 90 8.03 6.60 12.93
N LYS A 91 6.98 7.21 12.37
CA LYS A 91 6.33 8.39 12.96
C LYS A 91 5.70 8.10 14.33
N ASN A 92 5.11 6.92 14.52
CA ASN A 92 4.57 6.52 15.81
C ASN A 92 5.68 6.33 16.86
N ARG A 93 6.83 5.76 16.46
CA ARG A 93 8.01 5.60 17.34
C ARG A 93 8.58 6.95 17.78
N ASP A 94 8.65 7.91 16.86
CA ASP A 94 9.11 9.28 17.14
C ASP A 94 8.08 10.07 17.98
N GLY A 95 6.79 9.81 17.78
CA GLY A 95 5.66 10.49 18.43
C GLY A 95 5.16 9.82 19.70
N ARG A 96 6.04 9.47 20.64
CA ARG A 96 5.63 8.91 21.95
C ARG A 96 4.57 9.79 22.62
N GLY A 97 3.42 9.21 22.95
CA GLY A 97 2.30 9.90 23.60
C GLY A 97 1.29 10.56 22.67
N TYR A 98 1.42 10.41 21.35
CA TYR A 98 0.38 10.89 20.42
C TYR A 98 -0.85 10.00 20.44
N SER A 99 -2.02 10.63 20.44
CA SER A 99 -3.28 9.93 20.15
C SER A 99 -3.33 9.50 18.68
N PHE A 100 -4.15 8.50 18.37
CA PHE A 100 -4.34 8.03 17.00
C PHE A 100 -4.73 9.17 16.05
N GLU A 101 -5.58 10.10 16.49
CA GLU A 101 -6.03 11.24 15.68
C GLU A 101 -4.88 12.18 15.31
N VAL A 102 -3.99 12.48 16.26
CA VAL A 102 -2.80 13.33 16.03
C VAL A 102 -1.83 12.64 15.07
N MET A 103 -1.64 11.33 15.21
CA MET A 103 -0.80 10.54 14.31
C MET A 103 -1.39 10.49 12.88
N ARG A 104 -2.70 10.25 12.76
CA ARG A 104 -3.42 10.24 11.47
C ARG A 104 -3.36 11.59 10.78
N ALA A 105 -3.62 12.68 11.50
CA ALA A 105 -3.52 14.03 10.97
C ALA A 105 -2.11 14.33 10.46
N ARG A 106 -1.08 13.92 11.22
CA ARG A 106 0.31 14.05 10.75
C ARG A 106 0.57 13.23 9.49
N MET A 107 0.09 12.00 9.40
CA MET A 107 0.31 11.18 8.19
C MET A 107 -0.40 11.75 6.95
N LEU A 108 -1.61 12.28 7.10
CA LEU A 108 -2.42 12.79 5.98
C LEU A 108 -2.04 14.22 5.55
N TYR A 109 -1.68 15.09 6.49
CA TYR A 109 -1.55 16.53 6.25
C TYR A 109 -0.10 17.06 6.34
N THR A 110 0.90 16.20 6.50
CA THR A 110 2.32 16.64 6.54
C THR A 110 3.01 16.73 5.17
N THR A 111 2.28 16.54 4.08
CA THR A 111 2.78 16.85 2.74
C THR A 111 3.21 18.31 2.70
N LYS A 112 4.51 18.56 2.58
CA LYS A 112 5.06 19.91 2.52
C LYS A 112 4.49 20.62 1.29
N HIS A 113 3.57 21.56 1.49
CA HIS A 113 3.11 22.52 0.47
C HIS A 113 4.24 23.42 -0.06
N LYS A 114 5.45 23.33 0.51
CA LYS A 114 6.58 24.15 0.07
C LYS A 114 7.28 23.48 -1.11
N LYS A 115 6.78 23.74 -2.32
CA LYS A 115 7.66 23.85 -3.48
C LYS A 115 8.69 24.92 -3.12
N LYS A 116 9.93 24.54 -2.77
CA LYS A 116 11.01 25.51 -2.89
C LYS A 116 11.03 25.88 -4.37
N ALA A 117 10.70 27.12 -4.72
CA ALA A 117 10.93 27.61 -6.06
C ALA A 117 12.39 27.24 -6.40
N PRO A 118 12.65 26.62 -7.57
CA PRO A 118 14.03 26.38 -7.98
C PRO A 118 14.74 27.73 -7.89
N GLN A 119 15.71 27.85 -6.99
CA GLN A 119 16.54 29.04 -6.97
C GLN A 119 17.40 28.96 -8.20
N THR A 120 16.98 29.68 -9.25
CA THR A 120 17.85 30.02 -10.36
C THR A 120 19.03 30.73 -9.72
N LYS A 121 20.17 30.03 -9.61
CA LYS A 121 21.42 30.70 -9.27
C LYS A 121 21.73 31.57 -10.48
N GLU A 122 21.30 32.82 -10.43
CA GLU A 122 21.68 33.78 -11.46
C GLU A 122 23.20 33.90 -11.44
N SER A 123 23.80 33.61 -12.59
CA SER A 123 25.19 33.93 -12.84
C SER A 123 25.42 35.42 -12.55
N PRO A 124 26.50 35.81 -11.85
CA PRO A 124 26.84 37.23 -11.66
C PRO A 124 27.01 38.00 -12.98
N PHE A 125 27.07 37.29 -14.11
CA PHE A 125 27.24 37.85 -15.45
C PHE A 125 25.90 38.13 -16.17
N LEU A 126 24.76 37.69 -15.63
CA LEU A 126 23.46 37.76 -16.32
C LEU A 126 22.86 39.18 -16.35
N GLY A 127 23.19 40.02 -15.36
CA GLY A 127 22.62 41.37 -15.22
C GLY A 127 22.95 42.37 -16.34
N LYS A 128 23.79 41.99 -17.31
CA LYS A 128 24.11 42.82 -18.50
C LYS A 128 23.42 42.37 -19.78
N ALA A 129 22.76 41.21 -19.82
CA ALA A 129 22.23 40.63 -21.05
C ALA A 129 20.71 40.85 -21.25
N THR A 130 19.96 41.26 -20.22
CA THR A 130 18.49 41.21 -20.23
C THR A 130 17.80 42.51 -20.69
N MET A 131 18.54 43.52 -21.16
CA MET A 131 17.94 44.78 -21.67
C MET A 131 17.39 44.68 -23.10
N THR A 132 17.52 43.53 -23.79
CA THR A 132 17.26 43.46 -25.23
C THR A 132 16.06 42.63 -25.69
N TYR A 133 15.35 41.91 -24.84
CA TYR A 133 14.18 41.12 -25.29
C TYR A 133 13.03 41.15 -24.31
N SER A 134 12.10 42.09 -24.56
CA SER A 134 10.69 41.99 -24.16
C SER A 134 10.06 40.69 -24.67
N MET A 135 9.26 39.98 -23.87
CA MET A 135 8.02 39.29 -24.30
C MET A 135 7.30 38.61 -23.11
N GLY A 136 6.04 39.01 -22.86
CA GLY A 136 4.96 38.18 -22.28
C GLY A 136 4.97 37.91 -20.77
N LEU A 137 4.04 38.54 -20.04
CA LEU A 137 3.63 38.11 -18.69
C LEU A 137 2.82 36.81 -18.79
N PRO A 138 3.14 35.73 -18.05
CA PRO A 138 2.24 34.57 -17.92
C PRO A 138 1.08 34.91 -16.98
N GLU A 139 -0.11 34.39 -17.27
CA GLU A 139 -1.32 34.57 -16.45
C GLU A 139 -1.16 33.99 -15.04
N PRO A 140 -1.82 34.56 -14.02
CA PRO A 140 -1.78 34.03 -12.66
C PRO A 140 -2.50 32.69 -12.57
N GLU A 141 -1.79 31.65 -12.12
CA GLU A 141 -2.33 30.31 -11.89
C GLU A 141 -3.39 30.31 -10.78
N THR A 142 -4.55 29.72 -11.05
CA THR A 142 -5.63 29.49 -10.09
C THR A 142 -5.27 28.42 -9.07
N ASN A 143 -5.35 28.79 -7.78
CA ASN A 143 -5.10 27.91 -6.64
C ASN A 143 -6.39 27.14 -6.26
N TYR A 144 -6.32 25.80 -6.22
CA TYR A 144 -7.42 24.90 -5.84
C TYR A 144 -7.31 24.36 -4.40
N GLY A 145 -6.42 24.93 -3.58
CA GLY A 145 -6.28 24.58 -2.17
C GLY A 145 -7.33 25.26 -1.29
N ILE A 146 -7.86 24.52 -0.32
CA ILE A 146 -8.80 25.04 0.69
C ILE A 146 -8.02 25.93 1.67
N ASP A 147 -8.47 27.18 1.85
CA ASP A 147 -7.95 28.10 2.86
C ASP A 147 -8.43 27.67 4.26
N LEU A 148 -7.48 27.41 5.16
CA LEU A 148 -7.73 26.97 6.54
C LEU A 148 -7.55 28.11 7.56
N SER A 149 -7.44 29.37 7.09
CA SER A 149 -7.39 30.56 7.95
C SER A 149 -8.64 30.70 8.85
N THR A 150 -9.73 30.03 8.50
CA THR A 150 -11.00 30.03 9.25
C THR A 150 -11.05 29.05 10.41
N PHE A 151 -10.02 28.22 10.64
CA PHE A 151 -10.03 27.22 11.73
C PHE A 151 -9.51 27.74 13.08
N TRP A 152 -9.17 29.03 13.16
CA TRP A 152 -8.77 29.68 14.42
C TRP A 152 -9.46 31.04 14.51
N GLU A 153 -10.55 31.11 15.26
CA GLU A 153 -10.96 32.35 15.94
C GLU A 153 -10.44 32.26 17.38
N ASP A 154 -9.84 33.35 17.88
CA ASP A 154 -9.21 33.49 19.21
C ASP A 154 -10.14 33.15 20.38
#